data_AF-A0A921ITL2-F1
#
_entry.id   AF-A0A921ITL2-F1
#
_cell.length_a   1.000
_cell.length_b   1.000
_cell.length_c   1.000
_cell.angle_alpha   90.00
_cell.angle_beta   90.00
_cell.angle_gamma   90.00
#
_symmetry.space_group_name_H-M   'P 1'
#
loop_
_entity.id
_entity.type
_entity.pdbx_description
1 polymer ?
#
loop_
_entity_poly.entity_id
_entity_poly.type
_entity_poly.pdbx_seq_one_letter_code
_entity_poly.pdbx_strand_id
1 'polypeptide(L)'
;MKTKPARRPMKSFGTVAILALVICSCIAFGTLWGSNRESNRDAGSDNAKVIVRQSSINLPALSLNELIAESDLIASCTAGAPSDAILIDPVSDESPKFYTDTTFQVETVFYDELSAGVESGSTVTVRSEGGEGNHTVMVVDGVPTFEEDERYLLFLFRIHDGSHYNTEGDHYYIVGVEAGAWTVSDTSFHSPYPLPEGIDSITDDELTATITRLAESQSLSSDPSRHSGLNADLADIEQAYRSGAIPEELYAKQRGLAEQEAKTFARIMSPEEQEAYERGVLDSLGGEQDYSDTASSSS
;
A
#
# COMPACT_ATOMS: atom_id res chain seq x y z
N MET A 1 -37.85 -26.85 -46.95
CA MET A 1 -37.72 -26.17 -45.64
C MET A 1 -36.64 -26.88 -44.83
N LYS A 2 -35.48 -26.26 -44.66
CA LYS A 2 -34.40 -26.72 -43.76
C LYS A 2 -33.98 -25.52 -42.92
N THR A 3 -34.22 -25.59 -41.62
CA THR A 3 -33.98 -24.53 -40.64
C THR A 3 -32.51 -24.47 -40.26
N LYS A 4 -31.94 -23.26 -40.38
CA LYS A 4 -30.59 -22.85 -39.93
C LYS A 4 -30.54 -22.88 -38.39
N PRO A 5 -29.48 -23.40 -37.74
CA PRO A 5 -29.30 -23.20 -36.31
C PRO A 5 -28.68 -21.82 -36.03
N ALA A 6 -29.24 -21.15 -35.03
CA ALA A 6 -28.84 -19.84 -34.54
C ALA A 6 -27.46 -19.89 -33.85
N ARG A 7 -26.57 -18.94 -34.20
CA ARG A 7 -25.34 -18.68 -33.48
C ARG A 7 -25.68 -17.98 -32.15
N ARG A 8 -25.27 -18.55 -31.02
CA ARG A 8 -25.23 -17.86 -29.73
C ARG A 8 -24.04 -16.87 -29.73
N PRO A 9 -24.17 -15.65 -29.19
CA PRO A 9 -23.03 -14.78 -28.99
C PRO A 9 -22.16 -15.32 -27.84
N MET A 10 -20.88 -15.57 -28.13
CA MET A 10 -19.83 -15.75 -27.13
C MET A 10 -19.66 -14.43 -26.39
N LYS A 11 -19.92 -14.44 -25.08
CA LYS A 11 -19.47 -13.35 -24.20
C LYS A 11 -17.96 -13.46 -24.07
N SER A 12 -17.28 -12.39 -24.43
CA SER A 12 -15.87 -12.13 -24.17
C SER A 12 -15.62 -12.23 -22.66
N PHE A 13 -14.84 -13.22 -22.24
CA PHE A 13 -14.31 -13.25 -20.87
C PHE A 13 -13.20 -12.21 -20.81
N GLY A 14 -13.46 -11.11 -20.09
CA GLY A 14 -12.43 -10.17 -19.69
C GLY A 14 -11.44 -10.88 -18.79
N THR A 15 -10.16 -10.76 -19.14
CA THR A 15 -9.03 -11.25 -18.36
C THR A 15 -9.02 -10.54 -17.02
N VAL A 16 -9.35 -11.23 -15.94
CA VAL A 16 -9.12 -10.74 -14.57
C VAL A 16 -7.63 -10.96 -14.31
N ALA A 17 -6.86 -9.87 -14.32
CA ALA A 17 -5.48 -9.88 -13.86
C ALA A 17 -5.50 -10.10 -12.34
N ILE A 18 -5.08 -11.28 -11.92
CA ILE A 18 -4.89 -11.62 -10.50
C ILE A 18 -3.69 -10.79 -10.03
N LEU A 19 -3.96 -9.71 -9.29
CA LEU A 19 -2.94 -8.93 -8.60
C LEU A 19 -2.50 -9.72 -7.35
N ALA A 20 -1.71 -10.77 -7.55
CA ALA A 20 -0.98 -11.38 -6.46
C ALA A 20 0.16 -10.42 -6.07
N LEU A 21 -0.05 -9.64 -5.02
CA LEU A 21 0.96 -8.81 -4.38
C LEU A 21 1.98 -9.73 -3.70
N VAL A 22 2.88 -10.31 -4.51
CA VAL A 22 4.04 -11.06 -4.02
C VAL A 22 5.06 -10.02 -3.54
N ILE A 23 4.97 -9.64 -2.27
CA ILE A 23 6.03 -8.90 -1.60
C ILE A 23 7.22 -9.85 -1.48
N CYS A 24 8.11 -9.78 -2.47
CA CYS A 24 9.32 -10.60 -2.52
C CYS A 24 10.32 -10.05 -1.50
N SER A 25 10.46 -10.73 -0.35
CA SER A 25 11.56 -10.52 0.57
C SER A 25 12.85 -11.06 -0.05
N CYS A 26 13.54 -10.25 -0.87
CA CYS A 26 14.88 -10.60 -1.35
C CYS A 26 15.93 -10.24 -0.30
N ILE A 27 16.51 -11.28 0.30
CA ILE A 27 17.81 -11.23 0.98
C ILE A 27 18.87 -10.78 -0.06
N ALA A 28 19.64 -9.78 0.32
CA ALA A 28 20.60 -9.07 -0.53
C ALA A 28 21.69 -9.97 -1.15
N PHE A 29 22.02 -9.70 -2.42
CA PHE A 29 23.38 -9.82 -2.96
C PHE A 29 23.59 -8.73 -4.02
N GLY A 30 24.52 -7.83 -3.77
CA GLY A 30 24.80 -6.67 -4.62
C GLY A 30 25.42 -7.04 -5.98
N THR A 31 25.16 -6.19 -6.99
CA THR A 31 26.18 -5.33 -7.64
C THR A 31 25.60 -4.49 -8.79
N LEU A 32 25.95 -3.18 -8.77
CA LEU A 32 26.25 -2.25 -9.90
C LEU A 32 25.11 -1.82 -10.85
N TRP A 33 24.72 -0.56 -11.09
CA TRP A 33 25.26 0.82 -11.06
C TRP A 33 24.14 1.76 -10.52
N GLY A 34 24.30 2.91 -9.86
CA GLY A 34 25.45 3.74 -9.52
C GLY A 34 24.94 5.14 -9.13
N SER A 35 25.01 5.50 -7.85
CA SER A 35 25.34 6.86 -7.39
C SER A 35 25.91 6.75 -5.99
N ASN A 36 27.17 7.16 -5.89
CA ASN A 36 28.07 6.98 -4.77
C ASN A 36 27.70 7.99 -3.68
N ARG A 37 27.03 7.56 -2.61
CA ARG A 37 26.97 8.31 -1.35
C ARG A 37 27.78 7.49 -0.35
N GLU A 38 29.03 7.90 -0.17
CA GLU A 38 29.93 7.33 0.84
C GLU A 38 29.19 7.30 2.19
N SER A 39 29.05 6.11 2.79
CA SER A 39 28.66 6.01 4.18
C SER A 39 29.79 6.58 5.01
N ASN A 40 29.71 7.87 5.31
CA ASN A 40 30.54 8.44 6.35
C ASN A 40 30.05 7.84 7.66
N ARG A 41 30.77 6.82 8.16
CA ARG A 41 30.66 6.42 9.57
C ARG A 41 31.23 7.59 10.37
N ASP A 42 30.37 8.54 10.69
CA ASP A 42 30.67 9.51 11.72
C ASP A 42 30.61 8.77 13.05
N ALA A 43 31.79 8.43 13.56
CA ALA A 43 31.97 7.91 14.89
C ALA A 43 31.71 9.05 15.88
N GLY A 44 30.44 9.27 16.23
CA GLY A 44 30.07 10.37 17.12
C GLY A 44 28.58 10.68 17.25
N SER A 45 27.70 9.68 17.38
CA SER A 45 26.35 9.89 17.90
C SER A 45 25.87 8.63 18.58
N ASP A 46 25.75 8.65 19.91
CA ASP A 46 25.15 7.58 20.72
C ASP A 46 23.63 7.40 20.44
N ASN A 47 23.06 8.11 19.44
CA ASN A 47 21.63 8.13 19.10
C ASN A 47 21.33 7.83 17.62
N ALA A 48 22.26 7.23 16.85
CA ALA A 48 21.95 6.85 15.46
C ALA A 48 21.01 5.63 15.44
N LYS A 49 19.76 5.81 14.98
CA LYS A 49 18.80 4.72 14.80
C LYS A 49 19.29 3.72 13.76
N VAL A 50 18.99 2.43 13.97
CA VAL A 50 19.40 1.34 13.08
C VAL A 50 18.32 1.10 12.02
N ILE A 51 18.70 1.11 10.74
CA ILE A 51 17.79 0.66 9.67
C ILE A 51 17.67 -0.85 9.78
N VAL A 52 16.51 -1.34 10.23
CA VAL A 52 16.27 -2.78 10.45
C VAL A 52 15.52 -3.41 9.29
N ARG A 53 14.86 -2.60 8.46
CA ARG A 53 14.11 -3.08 7.30
C ARG A 53 14.17 -2.07 6.17
N GLN A 54 14.60 -2.54 5.01
CA GLN A 54 14.47 -1.85 3.74
C GLN A 54 13.68 -2.76 2.81
N SER A 55 12.59 -2.25 2.26
CA SER A 55 11.78 -2.94 1.26
C SER A 55 11.49 -2.03 0.09
N SER A 56 11.23 -2.60 -1.08
CA SER A 56 10.82 -1.84 -2.25
C SER A 56 9.51 -2.39 -2.77
N ILE A 57 8.55 -1.52 -3.03
CA ILE A 57 7.27 -1.86 -3.63
C ILE A 57 7.39 -1.66 -5.15
N ASN A 58 7.30 -2.76 -5.90
CA ASN A 58 7.27 -2.73 -7.36
C ASN A 58 5.88 -3.14 -7.84
N LEU A 59 4.99 -2.15 -8.00
CA LEU A 59 3.68 -2.36 -8.60
C LEU A 59 3.73 -2.05 -10.11
N PRO A 60 2.92 -2.74 -10.93
CA PRO A 60 2.74 -2.34 -12.32
C PRO A 60 2.18 -0.92 -12.39
N ALA A 61 2.60 -0.17 -13.41
CA ALA A 61 2.07 1.18 -13.63
C ALA A 61 0.56 1.11 -13.90
N LEU A 62 -0.22 1.80 -13.06
CA LEU A 62 -1.65 1.97 -13.24
C LEU A 62 -1.92 3.06 -14.28
N SER A 63 -2.94 2.83 -15.11
CA SER A 63 -3.54 3.84 -15.98
C SER A 63 -4.34 4.87 -15.19
N LEU A 64 -4.64 6.03 -15.79
CA LEU A 64 -5.49 7.04 -15.13
C LEU A 64 -6.88 6.46 -14.81
N ASN A 65 -7.42 5.64 -15.72
CA ASN A 65 -8.72 5.01 -15.52
C ASN A 65 -8.69 3.98 -14.38
N GLU A 66 -7.58 3.23 -14.23
CA GLU A 66 -7.40 2.30 -13.11
C GLU A 66 -7.27 3.07 -11.80
N LEU A 67 -6.46 4.13 -11.73
CA LEU A 67 -6.36 4.99 -10.54
C LEU A 67 -7.74 5.52 -10.11
N ILE A 68 -8.54 6.02 -11.06
CA ILE A 68 -9.89 6.53 -10.77
C ILE A 68 -10.82 5.40 -10.33
N ALA A 69 -10.81 4.26 -11.04
CA ALA A 69 -11.68 3.13 -10.73
C ALA A 69 -11.32 2.45 -9.40
N GLU A 70 -10.07 2.59 -8.96
CA GLU A 70 -9.56 2.05 -7.70
C GLU A 70 -9.69 3.00 -6.51
N SER A 71 -10.13 4.23 -6.74
CA SER A 71 -10.29 5.23 -5.68
C SER A 71 -11.68 5.17 -5.07
N ASP A 72 -11.76 5.30 -3.75
CA ASP A 72 -12.99 5.69 -3.04
C ASP A 72 -13.11 7.23 -2.94
N LEU A 73 -11.98 7.93 -2.89
CA LEU A 73 -11.88 9.38 -2.79
C LEU A 73 -10.77 9.90 -3.71
N ILE A 74 -11.08 10.92 -4.51
CA ILE A 74 -10.09 11.67 -5.29
C ILE A 74 -10.22 13.14 -4.91
N ALA A 75 -9.15 13.71 -4.38
CA ALA A 75 -9.16 15.08 -3.88
C ALA A 75 -7.81 15.77 -4.05
N SER A 76 -7.83 17.08 -4.27
CA SER A 76 -6.66 17.92 -4.06
C SER A 76 -6.62 18.41 -2.61
N CYS A 77 -5.43 18.32 -2.02
CA CYS A 77 -5.22 18.55 -0.59
C CYS A 77 -3.88 19.25 -0.34
N THR A 78 -3.78 19.95 0.78
CA THR A 78 -2.50 20.41 1.34
C THR A 78 -2.07 19.47 2.47
N ALA A 79 -0.82 19.01 2.45
CA ALA A 79 -0.26 18.11 3.46
C ALA A 79 0.08 18.87 4.76
N GLY A 80 -0.27 18.29 5.91
CA GLY A 80 0.30 18.69 7.20
C GLY A 80 1.60 17.94 7.50
N ALA A 81 2.19 18.21 8.66
CA ALA A 81 3.33 17.45 9.16
C ALA A 81 2.97 15.95 9.34
N PRO A 82 3.84 15.02 8.91
CA PRO A 82 3.70 13.60 9.24
C PRO A 82 3.71 13.38 10.76
N SER A 83 2.93 12.40 11.23
CA SER A 83 2.93 12.00 12.63
C SER A 83 4.21 11.24 13.02
N ASP A 84 4.40 11.02 14.31
CA ASP A 84 5.28 9.94 14.77
C ASP A 84 4.80 8.60 14.18
N ALA A 85 5.74 7.71 13.87
CA ALA A 85 5.40 6.40 13.33
C ALA A 85 4.73 5.52 14.39
N ILE A 86 3.73 4.76 13.96
CA ILE A 86 3.04 3.76 14.76
C ILE A 86 3.47 2.36 14.33
N LEU A 87 3.68 1.46 15.29
CA LEU A 87 3.96 0.05 15.00
C LEU A 87 2.64 -0.74 15.01
N ILE A 88 2.33 -1.41 13.90
CA ILE A 88 1.08 -2.15 13.73
C ILE A 88 1.37 -3.65 13.75
N ASP A 89 0.66 -4.35 14.63
CA ASP A 89 0.60 -5.80 14.77
C ASP A 89 -0.58 -6.33 13.93
N PRO A 90 -0.32 -7.08 12.83
CA PRO A 90 -1.36 -7.52 11.92
C PRO A 90 -2.23 -8.63 12.53
N VAL A 91 -3.37 -8.91 11.91
CA VAL A 91 -4.21 -10.06 12.30
C VAL A 91 -3.56 -11.39 11.89
N SER A 92 -2.76 -11.36 10.81
CA SER A 92 -2.02 -12.50 10.28
C SER A 92 -0.81 -12.89 11.16
N ASP A 93 -0.10 -13.94 10.76
CA ASP A 93 1.14 -14.39 11.40
C ASP A 93 2.38 -13.61 10.95
N GLU A 94 2.20 -12.47 10.25
CA GLU A 94 3.27 -11.62 9.77
C GLU A 94 3.90 -10.77 10.89
N SER A 95 5.14 -10.32 10.67
CA SER A 95 5.84 -9.44 11.61
C SER A 95 5.18 -8.04 11.67
N PRO A 96 5.16 -7.38 12.85
CA PRO A 96 4.77 -5.98 12.95
C PRO A 96 5.56 -5.03 12.03
N LYS A 97 4.90 -3.95 11.60
CA LYS A 97 5.44 -2.96 10.66
C LYS A 97 5.14 -1.53 11.07
N PHE A 98 6.04 -0.61 10.73
CA PHE A 98 5.83 0.82 10.94
C PHE A 98 4.91 1.41 9.88
N TYR A 99 4.05 2.32 10.33
CA TYR A 99 3.23 3.17 9.47
C TYR A 99 3.30 4.60 9.99
N THR A 100 3.20 5.56 9.07
CA THR A 100 3.12 6.99 9.40
C THR A 100 1.81 7.55 8.88
N ASP A 101 1.10 8.27 9.73
CA ASP A 101 -0.11 8.98 9.35
C ASP A 101 0.24 10.40 8.95
N THR A 102 -0.33 10.88 7.86
CA THR A 102 -0.24 12.29 7.44
C THR A 102 -1.65 12.84 7.28
N THR A 103 -1.93 13.98 7.92
CA THR A 103 -3.22 14.65 7.79
C THR A 103 -3.20 15.59 6.60
N PHE A 104 -4.29 15.61 5.84
CA PHE A 104 -4.45 16.41 4.65
C PHE A 104 -5.66 17.31 4.76
N GLN A 105 -5.45 18.60 4.50
CA GLN A 105 -6.52 19.57 4.39
C GLN A 105 -7.10 19.53 2.98
N VAL A 106 -8.35 19.08 2.83
CA VAL A 106 -9.03 18.94 1.55
C VAL A 106 -9.38 20.31 0.98
N GLU A 107 -9.01 20.55 -0.27
CA GLU A 107 -9.30 21.78 -1.00
C GLU A 107 -10.43 21.57 -2.01
N THR A 108 -10.31 20.54 -2.86
CA THR A 108 -11.31 20.20 -3.87
C THR A 108 -11.52 18.69 -3.89
N VAL A 109 -12.78 18.26 -3.92
CA VAL A 109 -13.16 16.86 -4.09
C VAL A 109 -13.61 16.63 -5.52
N PHE A 110 -12.96 15.71 -6.22
CA PHE A 110 -13.28 15.33 -7.60
C PHE A 110 -14.15 14.08 -7.67
N TYR A 111 -13.99 13.17 -6.70
CA TYR A 111 -14.75 11.93 -6.61
C TYR A 111 -14.86 11.48 -5.14
N ASP A 112 -16.04 11.03 -4.72
CA ASP A 112 -16.31 10.42 -3.41
C ASP A 112 -17.36 9.33 -3.62
N GLU A 113 -16.93 8.08 -3.83
CA GLU A 113 -17.80 6.96 -4.14
C GLU A 113 -18.79 6.68 -3.01
N LEU A 114 -18.28 6.71 -1.78
CA LEU A 114 -19.03 6.32 -0.60
C LEU A 114 -19.94 7.43 -0.09
N SER A 115 -19.88 8.62 -0.71
CA SER A 115 -20.50 9.83 -0.19
C SER A 115 -20.16 9.98 1.30
N ALA A 116 -18.89 9.77 1.63
CA ALA A 116 -18.39 9.79 3.00
C ALA A 116 -18.55 11.16 3.67
N GLY A 117 -19.03 12.17 2.92
CA GLY A 117 -19.27 13.52 3.40
C GLY A 117 -17.98 14.31 3.49
N VAL A 118 -16.95 13.90 2.74
CA VAL A 118 -15.72 14.66 2.60
C VAL A 118 -16.02 15.83 1.67
N GLU A 119 -15.82 17.04 2.17
CA GLU A 119 -16.05 18.28 1.45
C GLU A 119 -14.79 19.15 1.47
N SER A 120 -14.75 20.19 0.64
CA SER A 120 -13.74 21.23 0.77
C SER A 120 -13.71 21.79 2.20
N GLY A 121 -12.54 21.80 2.82
CA GLY A 121 -12.37 22.17 4.23
C GLY A 121 -12.36 20.99 5.20
N SER A 122 -12.69 19.78 4.77
CA SER A 122 -12.51 18.57 5.59
C SER A 122 -11.03 18.22 5.78
N THR A 123 -10.72 17.48 6.85
CA THR A 123 -9.41 16.87 7.06
C THR A 123 -9.53 15.36 6.85
N VAL A 124 -8.59 14.77 6.11
CA VAL A 124 -8.48 13.32 5.94
C VAL A 124 -7.12 12.83 6.41
N THR A 125 -7.06 11.64 6.97
CA THR A 125 -5.81 10.98 7.37
C THR A 125 -5.42 9.96 6.31
N VAL A 126 -4.19 10.03 5.83
CA VAL A 126 -3.61 9.04 4.91
C VAL A 126 -2.51 8.30 5.64
N ARG A 127 -2.60 6.97 5.66
CA ARG A 127 -1.64 6.08 6.30
C ARG A 127 -0.70 5.48 5.27
N SER A 128 0.60 5.61 5.51
CA SER A 128 1.65 5.12 4.61
C SER A 128 2.59 4.16 5.33
N GLU A 129 3.03 3.09 4.66
CA GLU A 129 3.97 2.12 5.24
C GLU A 129 5.38 2.74 5.34
N GLY A 130 6.03 2.54 6.48
CA GLY A 130 7.34 3.11 6.77
C GLY A 130 7.29 4.02 7.99
N GLY A 131 8.47 4.52 8.36
CA GLY A 131 8.62 5.44 9.48
C GLY A 131 9.75 5.06 10.41
N GLU A 132 9.93 5.88 11.44
CA GLU A 132 11.00 5.73 12.41
C GLU A 132 10.44 5.44 13.80
N GLY A 133 10.87 4.33 14.39
CA GLY A 133 10.68 4.03 15.80
C GLY A 133 11.69 4.75 16.69
N ASN A 134 11.80 4.29 17.94
CA ASN A 134 12.72 4.86 18.93
C ASN A 134 14.18 4.53 18.61
N HIS A 135 14.43 3.29 18.18
CA HIS A 135 15.77 2.76 17.92
C HIS A 135 15.94 2.26 16.50
N THR A 136 14.83 2.02 15.80
CA THR A 136 14.81 1.36 14.50
C THR A 136 14.13 2.22 13.44
N VAL A 137 14.52 2.01 12.18
CA VAL A 137 13.91 2.68 11.02
C VAL A 137 13.48 1.64 10.00
N MET A 138 12.28 1.83 9.43
CA MET A 138 11.78 1.09 8.29
C MET A 138 11.65 2.01 7.09
N VAL A 139 12.44 1.73 6.04
CA VAL A 139 12.42 2.46 4.78
C VAL A 139 11.70 1.61 3.74
N VAL A 140 10.69 2.20 3.09
CA VAL A 140 9.93 1.53 2.03
C VAL A 140 10.02 2.35 0.76
N ASP A 141 10.84 1.88 -0.18
CA ASP A 141 10.98 2.50 -1.49
C ASP A 141 9.67 2.33 -2.27
N GLY A 142 9.20 3.39 -2.93
CA GLY A 142 7.93 3.42 -3.66
C GLY A 142 6.74 3.85 -2.81
N VAL A 143 6.92 4.16 -1.52
CA VAL A 143 5.94 4.89 -0.71
C VAL A 143 6.17 6.40 -0.87
N PRO A 144 5.14 7.20 -1.21
CA PRO A 144 5.31 8.63 -1.40
C PRO A 144 5.67 9.29 -0.06
N THR A 145 6.57 10.28 -0.15
CA THR A 145 6.89 11.16 0.97
C THR A 145 6.19 12.49 0.74
N PHE A 146 5.56 13.02 1.78
CA PHE A 146 4.83 14.28 1.72
C PHE A 146 5.63 15.37 2.42
N GLU A 147 5.74 16.51 1.76
CA GLU A 147 6.32 17.72 2.31
C GLU A 147 5.21 18.54 2.96
N GLU A 148 5.44 19.01 4.18
CA GLU A 148 4.47 19.86 4.91
C GLU A 148 4.20 21.14 4.12
N ASP A 149 2.94 21.59 4.13
CA ASP A 149 2.41 22.76 3.42
C ASP A 149 2.43 22.65 1.87
N GLU A 150 2.83 21.51 1.31
CA GLU A 150 2.77 21.26 -0.13
C GLU A 150 1.42 20.67 -0.56
N ARG A 151 1.07 20.93 -1.83
CA ARG A 151 -0.21 20.52 -2.42
C ARG A 151 -0.05 19.25 -3.23
N TYR A 152 -1.04 18.36 -3.10
CA TYR A 152 -1.10 17.08 -3.79
C TYR A 152 -2.50 16.80 -4.34
N LEU A 153 -2.58 16.08 -5.46
CA LEU A 153 -3.77 15.33 -5.86
C LEU A 153 -3.59 13.88 -5.40
N LEU A 154 -4.55 13.39 -4.63
CA LEU A 154 -4.49 12.05 -4.05
C LEU A 154 -5.63 11.18 -4.58
N PHE A 155 -5.26 9.97 -4.99
CA PHE A 155 -6.14 8.86 -5.33
C PHE A 155 -6.15 7.91 -4.13
N LEU A 156 -7.28 7.85 -3.41
CA LEU A 156 -7.36 7.26 -2.08
C LEU A 156 -8.41 6.16 -2.03
N PHE A 157 -8.10 5.08 -1.31
CA PHE A 157 -9.04 3.98 -1.03
C PHE A 157 -9.06 3.64 0.46
N ARG A 158 -10.11 2.94 0.89
CA ARG A 158 -10.31 2.49 2.27
C ARG A 158 -10.30 0.97 2.34
N ILE A 159 -9.77 0.48 3.47
CA ILE A 159 -9.89 -0.92 3.87
C ILE A 159 -10.91 -1.00 4.99
N HIS A 160 -11.91 -1.87 4.84
CA HIS A 160 -13.07 -1.95 5.75
C HIS A 160 -13.01 -3.12 6.74
N ASP A 161 -11.97 -3.95 6.67
CA ASP A 161 -11.71 -5.06 7.56
C ASP A 161 -10.26 -5.04 8.07
N GLY A 162 -9.87 -6.03 8.88
CA GLY A 162 -8.49 -6.12 9.39
C GLY A 162 -7.49 -6.75 8.45
N SER A 163 -7.80 -6.83 7.15
CA SER A 163 -6.85 -7.36 6.18
C SER A 163 -5.57 -6.52 6.17
N HIS A 164 -4.47 -7.16 5.81
CA HIS A 164 -3.14 -6.55 5.79
C HIS A 164 -2.77 -6.00 7.19
N TYR A 165 -2.52 -4.70 7.28
CA TYR A 165 -2.16 -3.98 8.50
C TYR A 165 -3.22 -2.91 8.82
N ASN A 166 -4.46 -3.11 8.39
CA ASN A 166 -5.51 -2.13 8.60
C ASN A 166 -6.04 -2.14 10.03
N THR A 167 -6.06 -0.97 10.67
CA THR A 167 -6.55 -0.80 12.04
C THR A 167 -7.96 -0.24 12.04
N GLU A 168 -8.61 -0.24 13.19
CA GLU A 168 -9.82 0.57 13.38
C GLU A 168 -9.48 2.07 13.23
N GLY A 169 -10.39 2.85 12.64
CA GLY A 169 -10.24 4.28 12.44
C GLY A 169 -10.69 4.76 11.06
N ASP A 170 -10.73 6.09 10.90
CA ASP A 170 -11.07 6.75 9.64
C ASP A 170 -9.78 7.24 8.96
N HIS A 171 -9.09 6.34 8.27
CA HIS A 171 -7.91 6.66 7.43
C HIS A 171 -8.05 6.06 6.04
N TYR A 172 -7.26 6.61 5.12
CA TYR A 172 -7.15 6.18 3.74
C TYR A 172 -5.76 5.64 3.43
N TYR A 173 -5.68 4.86 2.36
CA TYR A 173 -4.45 4.42 1.73
C TYR A 173 -4.38 4.97 0.31
N ILE A 174 -3.17 5.03 -0.26
CA ILE A 174 -2.96 5.60 -1.59
C ILE A 174 -3.03 4.48 -2.64
N VAL A 175 -3.89 4.69 -3.64
CA VAL A 175 -4.04 3.76 -4.77
C VAL A 175 -2.71 3.66 -5.52
N GLY A 176 -2.22 2.45 -5.75
CA GLY A 176 -0.95 2.23 -6.45
C GLY A 176 0.28 2.81 -5.73
N VAL A 177 0.16 3.11 -4.43
CA VAL A 177 1.22 3.69 -3.61
C VAL A 177 1.71 5.03 -4.19
N GLU A 178 2.96 5.17 -4.64
CA GLU A 178 3.43 6.45 -5.19
C GLU A 178 2.66 6.88 -6.45
N ALA A 179 2.13 5.94 -7.24
CA ALA A 179 1.38 6.26 -8.46
C ALA A 179 0.10 7.09 -8.22
N GLY A 180 -0.48 7.01 -7.02
CA GLY A 180 -1.69 7.74 -6.64
C GLY A 180 -1.44 9.06 -5.91
N ALA A 181 -0.19 9.51 -5.77
CA ALA A 181 0.17 10.77 -5.10
C ALA A 181 0.84 11.75 -6.08
N TRP A 182 0.04 12.65 -6.65
CA TRP A 182 0.49 13.57 -7.70
C TRP A 182 0.80 14.93 -7.12
N THR A 183 1.87 15.57 -7.57
CA THR A 183 2.23 16.93 -7.13
C THR A 183 1.40 17.96 -7.87
N VAL A 184 1.16 19.12 -7.25
CA VAL A 184 0.47 20.24 -7.91
C VAL A 184 1.48 21.31 -8.30
N SER A 185 1.47 21.72 -9.57
CA SER A 185 2.23 22.87 -10.06
C SER A 185 1.31 23.76 -10.88
N ASP A 186 1.31 25.06 -10.60
CA ASP A 186 0.41 26.05 -11.19
C ASP A 186 -1.08 25.65 -11.09
N THR A 187 -1.65 25.13 -12.17
CA THR A 187 -3.04 24.69 -12.30
C THR A 187 -3.16 23.26 -12.84
N SER A 188 -2.09 22.47 -12.76
CA SER A 188 -2.05 21.09 -13.22
C SER A 188 -1.51 20.15 -12.15
N PHE A 189 -2.04 18.94 -12.15
CA PHE A 189 -1.58 17.81 -11.37
C PHE A 189 -0.54 17.05 -12.19
N HIS A 190 0.60 16.74 -11.59
CA HIS A 190 1.71 16.06 -12.23
C HIS A 190 1.89 14.68 -11.63
N SER A 191 1.80 13.65 -12.47
CA SER A 191 2.04 12.28 -12.06
C SER A 191 3.53 12.10 -11.73
N PRO A 192 3.88 11.37 -10.66
CA PRO A 192 5.28 11.08 -10.34
C PRO A 192 5.95 10.20 -11.41
N TYR A 193 5.14 9.46 -12.19
CA TYR A 193 5.60 8.62 -13.28
C TYR A 193 4.73 8.81 -14.54
N PRO A 194 5.31 8.68 -15.75
CA PRO A 194 4.51 8.68 -16.97
C PRO A 194 3.49 7.55 -16.94
N LEU A 195 2.20 7.87 -17.08
CA LEU A 195 1.16 6.87 -17.16
C LEU A 195 1.27 6.06 -18.47
N PRO A 196 0.74 4.82 -18.52
CA PRO A 196 0.73 4.00 -19.73
C PRO A 196 0.16 4.71 -20.98
N GLU A 197 -0.77 5.65 -20.81
CA GLU A 197 -1.36 6.45 -21.88
C GLU A 197 -0.50 7.64 -22.34
N GLY A 198 0.66 7.86 -21.71
CA GLY A 198 1.53 9.00 -21.98
C GLY A 198 1.03 10.31 -21.37
N ILE A 199 0.16 10.23 -20.36
CA ILE A 199 -0.30 11.36 -19.56
C ILE A 199 0.74 11.58 -18.45
N ASP A 200 1.36 12.76 -18.43
CA ASP A 200 2.29 13.21 -17.40
C ASP A 200 1.68 14.28 -16.48
N SER A 201 0.63 14.95 -16.97
CA SER A 201 -0.08 15.99 -16.25
C SER A 201 -1.54 16.09 -16.68
N ILE A 202 -2.39 16.64 -15.80
CA ILE A 202 -3.81 16.85 -16.07
C ILE A 202 -4.32 18.07 -15.30
N THR A 203 -5.30 18.78 -15.87
CA THR A 203 -6.01 19.88 -15.20
C THR A 203 -7.27 19.40 -14.47
N ASP A 204 -7.81 20.23 -13.56
CA ASP A 204 -9.08 19.98 -12.86
C ASP A 204 -10.23 19.64 -13.83
N ASP A 205 -10.36 20.39 -14.93
CA ASP A 205 -11.42 20.20 -15.92
C ASP A 205 -11.28 18.86 -16.66
N GLU A 206 -10.05 18.48 -17.01
CA GLU A 206 -9.76 17.21 -17.70
C GLU A 206 -9.96 16.00 -16.78
N LEU A 207 -9.58 16.12 -15.51
CA LEU A 207 -9.82 15.09 -14.50
C LEU A 207 -11.32 14.90 -14.28
N THR A 208 -12.05 15.99 -14.07
CA THR A 208 -13.51 15.97 -13.88
C THR A 208 -14.23 15.37 -15.09
N ALA A 209 -13.81 15.75 -16.31
CA ALA A 209 -14.38 15.20 -17.54
C ALA A 209 -14.07 13.69 -17.70
N THR A 210 -12.92 13.23 -17.22
CA THR A 210 -12.53 11.81 -17.29
C THR A 210 -13.32 10.98 -16.28
N ILE A 211 -13.44 11.44 -15.03
CA ILE A 211 -14.27 10.80 -13.99
C ILE A 211 -15.72 10.69 -14.47
N THR A 212 -16.29 11.79 -14.98
CA THR A 212 -17.66 11.82 -15.51
C THR A 212 -17.87 10.78 -16.61
N ARG A 213 -16.93 10.70 -17.57
CA ARG A 213 -17.00 9.73 -18.67
C ARG A 213 -16.92 8.29 -18.18
N LEU A 214 -16.07 8.00 -17.19
CA LEU A 214 -15.98 6.68 -16.59
C LEU A 214 -17.27 6.30 -15.86
N ALA A 215 -17.85 7.23 -15.10
CA ALA A 215 -19.14 7.05 -14.42
C ALA A 215 -20.26 6.72 -15.42
N GLU A 216 -20.37 7.50 -16.50
CA GLU A 216 -21.39 7.29 -17.54
C GLU A 216 -21.23 5.96 -18.28
N SER A 217 -20.00 5.47 -18.42
CA SER A 217 -19.71 4.18 -19.07
C SER A 217 -20.00 2.96 -18.21
N GLN A 218 -20.46 3.13 -16.96
CA GLN A 218 -20.58 2.09 -15.93
C GLN A 218 -19.25 1.35 -15.67
N SER A 219 -18.12 2.00 -15.96
CA SER A 219 -16.79 1.45 -15.66
C SER A 219 -16.36 1.76 -14.22
N LEU A 220 -16.98 2.76 -13.58
CA LEU A 220 -16.97 2.91 -12.13
C LEU A 220 -18.02 1.96 -11.57
N SER A 221 -17.57 0.91 -10.88
CA SER A 221 -18.48 0.01 -10.19
C SER A 221 -18.80 0.58 -8.82
N SER A 222 -20.07 0.69 -8.50
CA SER A 222 -20.57 1.07 -7.18
C SER A 222 -20.52 -0.09 -6.16
N ASP A 223 -19.47 -0.91 -6.19
CA ASP A 223 -19.33 -2.06 -5.30
C ASP A 223 -18.25 -1.77 -4.24
N PRO A 224 -18.65 -1.38 -3.02
CA PRO A 224 -17.73 -1.03 -1.94
C PRO A 224 -16.89 -2.22 -1.45
N SER A 225 -17.08 -3.42 -2.00
CA SER A 225 -16.25 -4.60 -1.69
C SER A 225 -15.04 -4.77 -2.61
N ARG A 226 -14.77 -3.84 -3.53
CA ARG A 226 -13.67 -3.95 -4.50
C ARG A 226 -12.28 -3.60 -3.95
N HIS A 227 -12.18 -2.77 -2.91
CA HIS A 227 -10.90 -2.21 -2.46
C HIS A 227 -10.36 -2.83 -1.18
N SER A 228 -10.55 -4.14 -1.05
CA SER A 228 -10.42 -4.98 0.16
C SER A 228 -11.76 -5.20 0.84
N GLY A 229 -12.01 -6.47 1.09
CA GLY A 229 -13.23 -6.96 1.66
C GLY A 229 -13.23 -8.45 1.54
N LEU A 230 -13.43 -9.13 2.67
CA LEU A 230 -13.64 -10.58 2.80
C LEU A 230 -14.26 -11.26 1.57
N ASN A 231 -15.27 -10.65 0.93
CA ASN A 231 -15.99 -11.27 -0.20
C ASN A 231 -15.16 -11.39 -1.49
N ALA A 232 -14.30 -10.41 -1.81
CA ALA A 232 -13.42 -10.47 -2.98
C ALA A 232 -12.32 -11.50 -2.76
N ASP A 233 -11.67 -11.45 -1.60
CA ASP A 233 -10.60 -12.38 -1.23
C ASP A 233 -11.12 -13.82 -1.13
N LEU A 234 -12.28 -14.04 -0.50
CA LEU A 234 -12.88 -15.38 -0.44
C LEU A 234 -13.29 -15.90 -1.83
N ALA A 235 -13.81 -15.05 -2.71
CA ALA A 235 -14.17 -15.47 -4.06
C ALA A 235 -12.94 -15.92 -4.87
N ASP A 236 -11.84 -15.17 -4.76
CA ASP A 236 -10.58 -15.49 -5.42
C ASP A 236 -9.92 -16.74 -4.83
N ILE A 237 -9.89 -16.86 -3.50
CA ILE A 237 -9.42 -18.07 -2.79
C ILE A 237 -10.26 -19.30 -3.20
N GLU A 238 -11.58 -19.15 -3.27
CA GLU A 238 -12.47 -20.23 -3.72
C GLU A 238 -12.24 -20.59 -5.18
N GLN A 239 -12.04 -19.62 -6.06
CA GLN A 239 -11.75 -19.86 -7.46
C GLN A 239 -10.38 -20.53 -7.66
N ALA A 240 -9.36 -20.11 -6.93
CA ALA A 240 -8.04 -20.72 -6.93
C ALA A 240 -8.12 -22.19 -6.47
N TYR A 241 -8.90 -22.48 -5.43
CA TYR A 241 -9.11 -23.86 -4.99
C TYR A 241 -9.90 -24.69 -6.02
N ARG A 242 -11.01 -24.17 -6.53
CA ARG A 242 -11.85 -24.85 -7.54
C ARG A 242 -11.10 -25.12 -8.84
N SER A 243 -10.16 -24.26 -9.22
CA SER A 243 -9.30 -24.44 -10.40
C SER A 243 -8.12 -25.38 -10.14
N GLY A 244 -7.88 -25.78 -8.88
CA GLY A 244 -6.75 -26.63 -8.49
C GLY A 244 -5.42 -25.87 -8.41
N ALA A 245 -5.43 -24.53 -8.43
CA ALA A 245 -4.24 -23.70 -8.30
C ALA A 245 -3.64 -23.77 -6.90
N ILE A 246 -4.46 -24.03 -5.88
CA ILE A 246 -4.02 -24.21 -4.48
C ILE A 246 -4.55 -25.53 -3.89
N PRO A 247 -3.77 -26.19 -3.01
CA PRO A 247 -4.21 -27.39 -2.31
C PRO A 247 -5.22 -27.06 -1.19
N GLU A 248 -5.96 -28.08 -0.74
CA GLU A 248 -6.98 -27.95 0.32
C GLU A 248 -6.44 -27.36 1.62
N GLU A 249 -5.22 -27.71 2.02
CA GLU A 249 -4.57 -27.16 3.22
C GLU A 249 -4.36 -25.65 3.11
N LEU A 250 -3.86 -25.17 1.96
CA LEU A 250 -3.63 -23.75 1.73
C LEU A 250 -4.95 -22.99 1.63
N TYR A 251 -5.97 -23.59 0.99
CA TYR A 251 -7.33 -23.05 0.97
C TYR A 251 -7.88 -22.89 2.39
N ALA A 252 -7.77 -23.90 3.24
CA ALA A 252 -8.24 -23.84 4.62
C ALA A 252 -7.51 -22.77 5.45
N LYS A 253 -6.18 -22.65 5.28
CA LYS A 253 -5.38 -21.58 5.94
C LYS A 253 -5.85 -20.20 5.49
N GLN A 254 -5.87 -19.93 4.18
CA GLN A 254 -6.20 -18.61 3.63
C GLN A 254 -7.64 -18.20 3.95
N ARG A 255 -8.58 -19.13 3.81
CA ARG A 255 -9.97 -18.88 4.20
C ARG A 255 -10.11 -18.58 5.69
N GLY A 256 -9.40 -19.35 6.54
CA GLY A 256 -9.41 -19.13 7.98
C GLY A 256 -8.88 -17.75 8.38
N LEU A 257 -7.81 -17.29 7.72
CA LEU A 257 -7.26 -15.94 7.91
C LEU A 257 -8.25 -14.86 7.46
N ALA A 258 -8.78 -14.95 6.23
CA ALA A 258 -9.76 -14.00 5.73
C ALA A 258 -10.98 -13.90 6.68
N GLU A 259 -11.49 -15.03 7.17
CA GLU A 259 -12.58 -15.08 8.15
C GLU A 259 -12.23 -14.46 9.53
N GLN A 260 -10.95 -14.31 9.88
CA GLN A 260 -10.48 -13.60 11.07
C GLN A 260 -10.36 -12.11 10.79
N GLU A 261 -9.69 -11.72 9.71
CA GLU A 261 -9.51 -10.34 9.26
C GLU A 261 -10.87 -9.64 9.07
N ALA A 262 -11.89 -10.35 8.60
CA ALA A 262 -13.25 -9.80 8.49
C ALA A 262 -13.96 -9.51 9.82
N LYS A 263 -13.44 -10.04 10.94
CA LYS A 263 -14.07 -9.93 12.27
C LYS A 263 -13.29 -9.01 13.22
N THR A 264 -12.04 -8.72 12.92
CA THR A 264 -11.16 -7.95 13.79
C THR A 264 -10.20 -7.12 12.95
N PHE A 265 -9.79 -5.97 13.48
CA PHE A 265 -8.76 -5.13 12.88
C PHE A 265 -7.36 -5.48 13.41
N ALA A 266 -6.33 -5.07 12.67
CA ALA A 266 -4.97 -5.01 13.17
C ALA A 266 -4.87 -4.01 14.33
N ARG A 267 -3.83 -4.15 15.14
CA ARG A 267 -3.70 -3.42 16.41
C ARG A 267 -2.48 -2.51 16.38
N ILE A 268 -2.69 -1.26 16.77
CA ILE A 268 -1.59 -0.34 17.07
C ILE A 268 -0.95 -0.78 18.39
N MET A 269 0.34 -1.06 18.37
CA MET A 269 1.10 -1.45 19.56
C MET A 269 1.27 -0.26 20.50
N SER A 270 1.24 -0.51 21.81
CA SER A 270 1.53 0.54 22.80
C SER A 270 3.00 0.96 22.71
N PRO A 271 3.37 2.15 23.24
CA PRO A 271 4.76 2.58 23.28
C PRO A 271 5.69 1.57 23.97
N GLU A 272 5.23 0.91 25.03
CA GLU A 272 6.01 -0.12 25.73
C GLU A 272 6.18 -1.40 24.91
N GLU A 273 5.14 -1.82 24.19
CA GLU A 273 5.20 -2.98 23.30
C GLU A 273 6.12 -2.72 22.11
N GLN A 274 6.04 -1.52 21.52
CA GLN A 274 6.93 -1.08 20.45
C GLN A 274 8.38 -1.08 20.93
N GLU A 275 8.67 -0.45 22.08
CA GLU A 275 10.02 -0.44 22.67
C GLU A 275 10.57 -1.85 22.88
N ALA A 276 9.73 -2.77 23.41
CA ALA A 276 10.12 -4.16 23.60
C ALA A 276 10.40 -4.88 22.28
N TYR A 277 9.56 -4.64 21.26
CA TYR A 277 9.75 -5.19 19.92
C TYR A 277 11.05 -4.70 19.28
N GLU A 278 11.28 -3.38 19.28
CA GLU A 278 12.47 -2.76 18.70
C GLU A 278 13.75 -3.30 19.35
N ARG A 279 13.77 -3.45 20.69
CA ARG A 279 14.90 -4.08 21.39
C ARG A 279 15.08 -5.55 21.01
N GLY A 280 13.99 -6.31 20.91
CA GLY A 280 14.05 -7.71 20.48
C GLY A 280 14.64 -7.86 19.08
N VAL A 281 14.28 -6.97 18.15
CA VAL A 281 14.87 -6.91 16.80
C VAL A 281 16.36 -6.61 16.89
N LEU A 282 16.78 -5.61 17.67
CA LEU A 282 18.19 -5.26 17.82
C LEU A 282 19.03 -6.38 18.45
N ASP A 283 18.50 -7.05 19.48
CA ASP A 283 19.15 -8.20 20.11
C ASP A 283 19.35 -9.34 19.11
N SER A 284 18.36 -9.58 18.23
CA SER A 284 18.46 -10.60 17.18
C SER A 284 19.55 -10.28 16.14
N LEU A 285 19.78 -8.99 15.86
CA LEU A 285 20.84 -8.53 14.95
C LEU A 285 22.22 -8.56 15.62
N GLY A 286 22.30 -8.38 16.94
CA GLY A 286 23.54 -8.48 17.72
C GLY A 286 23.93 -9.91 18.11
N GLY A 287 23.01 -10.86 18.04
CA GLY A 287 23.18 -12.25 18.48
C GLY A 287 23.98 -13.17 17.54
N GLU A 288 24.40 -12.71 16.37
CA GLU A 288 25.15 -13.51 15.38
C GLU A 288 26.68 -13.23 15.40
N GLN A 289 27.24 -12.99 16.59
CA GLN A 289 28.69 -13.04 16.84
C GLN A 289 29.03 -13.92 18.05
N ASP A 290 28.82 -15.23 17.91
CA ASP A 290 29.52 -16.22 18.73
C ASP A 290 30.24 -17.21 17.81
N TYR A 291 31.34 -16.77 17.19
CA TYR A 291 32.37 -17.70 16.75
C TYR A 291 33.13 -18.13 17.99
N SER A 292 32.62 -19.18 18.62
CA SER A 292 33.32 -19.92 19.67
C SER A 292 34.74 -20.26 19.22
N ASP A 293 35.70 -19.94 20.07
CA ASP A 293 37.02 -20.54 20.11
C ASP A 293 36.95 -22.05 19.85
N THR A 294 37.62 -22.52 18.79
CA THR A 294 38.24 -23.84 18.81
C THR A 294 39.74 -23.65 18.75
N ALA A 295 40.35 -23.82 19.92
CA ALA A 295 41.77 -24.01 20.12
C ALA A 295 42.35 -25.04 19.13
N SER A 296 43.57 -24.76 18.67
CA SER A 296 44.56 -25.79 18.37
C SER A 296 45.94 -25.25 18.68
N SER A 297 46.31 -25.39 19.95
CA SER A 297 47.70 -25.62 20.32
C SER A 297 48.15 -26.94 19.71
N SER A 298 49.15 -26.92 18.83
CA SER A 298 50.04 -28.06 18.66
C SER A 298 51.30 -27.68 17.89
N SER A 299 52.41 -27.81 18.61
CA SER A 299 53.83 -27.96 18.19
C SER A 299 54.63 -26.69 17.90
#